data_AF-A0A1I3ZY86-F1
#
_entry.id   AF-A0A1I3ZY86-F1
#
_cell.length_a   1.000
_cell.length_b   1.000
_cell.length_c   1.000
_cell.angle_alpha   90.00
_cell.angle_beta   90.00
_cell.angle_gamma   90.00
#
_symmetry.space_group_name_H-M   'P 1'
#
loop_
_entity.id
_entity.type
_entity.pdbx_description
1 polymer ?
#
loop_
_entity_poly.entity_id
_entity_poly.type
_entity_poly.pdbx_seq_one_letter_code
_entity_poly.pdbx_strand_id
1 'polypeptide(L)'
;MRKLEHISRKWWFFVVLVVSQSLLMPYASKNFQPDAISSIIYTTLQNSLQMGFGNYNIYFQALSLLILVLLVILKNRMKLIFNIYVAASYILFAFIQNIAVTERYGLSIVTVNVVMFLFVAYVWILETFQSKNDYSFSHFKWKYSWMIPLALFAYWCPLSPNGINLNPLHFFHINSATAFCLTTPLFLTIMTLNLPNINVVTYRITALIGVIIGLYNMVSFLNPHTVFLGILHIPLLTISLYCSILSYKIGGNTNNKTVTVTDHT
;
A
#
# COMPACT_ATOMS: atom_id res chain seq x y z
N MET A 1 -11.61 -15.85 5.25
CA MET A 1 -10.20 -15.69 5.68
C MET A 1 -9.40 -16.99 5.76
N ARG A 2 -9.84 -18.09 6.41
CA ARG A 2 -9.03 -19.34 6.50
C ARG A 2 -8.56 -19.88 5.13
N LYS A 3 -9.44 -19.93 4.12
CA LYS A 3 -9.06 -20.33 2.74
C LYS A 3 -8.00 -19.41 2.14
N LEU A 4 -8.18 -18.09 2.24
CA LEU A 4 -7.21 -17.09 1.78
C LEU A 4 -5.87 -17.18 2.52
N GLU A 5 -5.90 -17.51 3.81
CA GLU A 5 -4.69 -17.74 4.61
C GLU A 5 -3.89 -18.93 4.09
N HIS A 6 -4.54 -20.06 3.84
CA HIS A 6 -3.88 -21.23 3.25
C HIS A 6 -3.33 -20.96 1.85
N ILE A 7 -4.10 -20.27 1.01
CA ILE A 7 -3.70 -19.96 -0.37
C ILE A 7 -2.51 -18.99 -0.38
N SER A 8 -2.60 -17.88 0.37
CA SER A 8 -1.57 -16.85 0.42
C SER A 8 -0.26 -17.30 1.06
N ARG A 9 -0.21 -18.49 1.69
CA ARG A 9 1.05 -19.10 2.18
C ARG A 9 1.82 -19.82 1.09
N LYS A 10 1.18 -20.24 0.01
CA LYS A 10 1.82 -21.05 -1.02
C LYS A 10 2.66 -20.16 -1.93
N TRP A 11 3.86 -20.61 -2.30
CA TRP A 11 4.78 -19.87 -3.17
C TRP A 11 4.15 -19.47 -4.51
N TRP A 12 3.29 -20.35 -5.09
CA TRP A 12 2.61 -20.07 -6.35
C TRP A 12 1.65 -18.89 -6.27
N PHE A 13 1.14 -18.52 -5.08
CA PHE A 13 0.27 -17.36 -4.94
C PHE A 13 1.00 -16.07 -5.32
N PHE A 14 2.26 -15.93 -4.87
CA PHE A 14 3.11 -14.81 -5.28
C PHE A 14 3.38 -14.85 -6.79
N VAL A 15 3.65 -16.03 -7.35
CA VAL A 15 3.85 -16.19 -8.80
C VAL A 15 2.62 -15.73 -9.57
N VAL A 16 1.41 -16.10 -9.14
CA VAL A 16 0.16 -15.65 -9.78
C VAL A 16 0.02 -14.12 -9.71
N LEU A 17 0.34 -13.50 -8.58
CA LEU A 17 0.32 -12.03 -8.47
C LEU A 17 1.32 -11.37 -9.43
N VAL A 18 2.51 -11.93 -9.59
CA VAL A 18 3.53 -11.42 -10.52
C VAL A 18 3.12 -11.66 -11.97
N VAL A 19 2.68 -12.86 -12.32
CA VAL A 19 2.23 -13.21 -13.69
C VAL A 19 1.03 -12.36 -14.10
N SER A 20 0.12 -12.06 -13.16
CA SER A 20 -1.01 -11.17 -13.45
C SER A 20 -0.59 -9.76 -13.88
N GLN A 21 0.62 -9.32 -13.53
CA GLN A 21 1.18 -8.05 -14.02
C GLN A 21 1.45 -8.04 -15.51
N SER A 22 1.76 -9.20 -16.09
CA SER A 22 1.97 -9.35 -17.53
C SER A 22 0.68 -9.68 -18.29
N LEU A 23 -0.28 -10.35 -17.63
CA LEU A 23 -1.54 -10.74 -18.26
C LEU A 23 -2.56 -9.59 -18.35
N LEU A 24 -2.59 -8.72 -17.34
CA LEU A 24 -3.56 -7.63 -17.26
C LEU A 24 -3.04 -6.37 -17.95
N MET A 25 -3.26 -6.31 -19.27
CA MET A 25 -2.92 -5.13 -20.08
C MET A 25 -3.69 -3.88 -19.62
N PRO A 26 -3.07 -2.69 -19.74
CA PRO A 26 -3.79 -1.45 -19.52
C PRO A 26 -4.92 -1.31 -20.56
N TYR A 27 -6.03 -0.73 -20.14
CA TYR A 27 -7.15 -0.42 -21.03
C TYR A 27 -6.99 1.01 -21.55
N ALA A 28 -7.29 1.22 -22.84
CA ALA A 28 -7.41 2.53 -23.44
C ALA A 28 -8.61 2.55 -24.39
N SER A 29 -9.36 3.65 -24.43
CA SER A 29 -10.49 3.78 -25.36
C SER A 29 -10.05 4.02 -26.81
N LYS A 30 -8.82 4.49 -27.02
CA LYS A 30 -8.19 4.61 -28.34
C LYS A 30 -7.24 3.43 -28.57
N ASN A 31 -7.18 2.94 -29.81
CA ASN A 31 -6.29 1.86 -30.18
C ASN A 31 -4.82 2.23 -29.91
N PHE A 32 -4.07 1.27 -29.40
CA PHE A 32 -2.64 1.40 -29.16
C PHE A 32 -1.94 0.09 -29.51
N GLN A 33 -0.66 0.20 -29.84
CA GLN A 33 0.20 -0.94 -30.13
C GLN A 33 0.83 -1.47 -28.82
N PRO A 34 1.07 -2.78 -28.66
CA PRO A 34 1.57 -3.36 -27.40
C PRO A 34 2.92 -2.79 -26.91
N ASP A 35 3.76 -2.29 -27.81
CA ASP A 35 5.00 -1.59 -27.51
C ASP A 35 4.77 -0.27 -26.72
N ALA A 36 3.58 0.32 -26.85
CA ALA A 36 3.21 1.56 -26.15
C ALA A 36 2.70 1.33 -24.71
N ILE A 37 2.64 0.09 -24.20
CA ILE A 37 2.11 -0.21 -22.85
C ILE A 37 2.78 0.64 -21.76
N SER A 38 4.12 0.70 -21.74
CA SER A 38 4.86 1.50 -20.76
C SER A 38 4.53 2.98 -20.87
N SER A 39 4.34 3.49 -22.10
CA SER A 39 3.93 4.87 -22.32
C SER A 39 2.52 5.13 -21.81
N ILE A 40 1.57 4.21 -22.00
CA ILE A 40 0.19 4.37 -21.51
C ILE A 40 0.18 4.42 -20.00
N ILE A 41 0.87 3.50 -19.34
CA ILE A 41 0.96 3.47 -17.88
C ILE A 41 1.53 4.79 -17.37
N TYR A 42 2.66 5.25 -17.93
CA TYR A 42 3.27 6.51 -17.53
C TYR A 42 2.35 7.71 -17.76
N THR A 43 1.75 7.84 -18.95
CA THR A 43 0.84 8.94 -19.29
C THR A 43 -0.41 8.92 -18.41
N THR A 44 -0.95 7.74 -18.09
CA THR A 44 -2.12 7.58 -17.22
C THR A 44 -1.80 8.05 -15.80
N LEU A 45 -0.67 7.64 -15.24
CA LEU A 45 -0.30 8.02 -13.87
C LEU A 45 -0.01 9.53 -13.75
N GLN A 46 0.63 10.12 -14.76
CA GLN A 46 0.93 11.57 -14.79
C GLN A 46 -0.31 12.46 -14.98
N ASN A 47 -1.35 11.96 -15.65
CA ASN A 47 -2.60 12.69 -15.91
C ASN A 47 -3.78 12.08 -15.15
N SER A 48 -3.49 11.37 -14.06
CA SER A 48 -4.50 10.66 -13.29
C SER A 48 -5.54 11.63 -12.71
N LEU A 49 -6.75 11.13 -12.44
CA LEU A 49 -7.80 11.90 -11.79
C LEU A 49 -7.30 12.56 -10.49
N GLN A 50 -6.32 11.94 -9.81
CA GLN A 50 -5.66 12.49 -8.62
C GLN A 50 -5.12 13.91 -8.84
N MET A 51 -4.55 14.20 -10.00
CA MET A 51 -3.99 15.52 -10.30
C MET A 51 -5.08 16.60 -10.36
N GLY A 52 -6.30 16.23 -10.75
CA GLY A 52 -7.46 17.14 -10.76
C GLY A 52 -7.98 17.51 -9.37
N PHE A 53 -7.65 16.72 -8.34
CA PHE A 53 -8.10 16.94 -6.96
C PHE A 53 -7.12 17.78 -6.12
N GLY A 54 -6.11 18.42 -6.73
CA GLY A 54 -5.05 19.14 -5.99
C GLY A 54 -5.57 20.13 -4.93
N ASN A 55 -6.67 20.84 -5.21
CA ASN A 55 -7.29 21.78 -4.26
C ASN A 55 -7.90 21.10 -3.03
N TYR A 56 -8.25 19.81 -3.15
CA TYR A 56 -8.85 19.03 -2.07
C TYR A 56 -7.82 18.26 -1.23
N ASN A 57 -6.53 18.32 -1.59
CA ASN A 57 -5.46 17.64 -0.87
C ASN A 57 -5.42 17.97 0.61
N ILE A 58 -5.68 19.24 0.94
CA ILE A 58 -5.74 19.70 2.33
C ILE A 58 -6.74 18.90 3.16
N TYR A 59 -7.91 18.57 2.59
CA TYR A 59 -8.94 17.81 3.29
C TYR A 59 -8.54 16.34 3.44
N PHE A 60 -8.00 15.72 2.38
CA PHE A 60 -7.53 14.33 2.46
C PHE A 60 -6.38 14.18 3.45
N GLN A 61 -5.43 15.11 3.45
CA GLN A 61 -4.28 15.09 4.33
C GLN A 61 -4.68 15.33 5.78
N ALA A 62 -5.54 16.32 6.03
CA ALA A 62 -6.07 16.61 7.36
C ALA A 62 -6.87 15.44 7.91
N LEU A 63 -7.73 14.81 7.10
CA LEU A 63 -8.49 13.62 7.49
C LEU A 63 -7.57 12.45 7.81
N SER A 64 -6.58 12.17 6.95
CA SER A 64 -5.59 11.11 7.17
C SER A 64 -4.84 11.32 8.49
N LEU A 65 -4.32 12.54 8.71
CA LEU A 65 -3.60 12.89 9.93
C LEU A 65 -4.50 12.77 11.17
N LEU A 66 -5.74 13.28 11.10
CA LEU A 66 -6.72 13.19 12.19
C LEU A 66 -6.99 11.73 12.57
N ILE A 67 -7.24 10.86 11.59
CA ILE A 67 -7.49 9.43 11.84
C ILE A 67 -6.28 8.76 12.48
N LEU A 68 -5.06 9.08 12.03
CA LEU A 68 -3.83 8.53 12.59
C LEU A 68 -3.61 8.98 14.05
N VAL A 69 -3.80 10.27 14.33
CA VAL A 69 -3.68 10.83 15.69
C VAL A 69 -4.74 10.21 16.61
N LEU A 70 -5.99 10.13 16.15
CA LEU A 70 -7.07 9.50 16.91
C LEU A 70 -6.80 8.01 17.14
N LEU A 71 -6.23 7.29 16.17
CA LEU A 71 -5.84 5.89 16.36
C LEU A 71 -4.79 5.74 17.47
N VAL A 72 -3.79 6.62 17.53
CA VAL A 72 -2.74 6.57 18.57
C VAL A 72 -3.32 6.89 19.96
N ILE A 73 -4.21 7.87 20.06
CA ILE A 73 -4.81 8.32 21.34
C ILE A 73 -5.86 7.33 21.84
N LEU A 74 -6.81 6.96 20.97
CA LEU A 74 -7.99 6.17 21.31
C LEU A 74 -7.80 4.65 21.07
N LYS A 75 -6.72 4.27 20.38
CA LYS A 75 -6.29 2.87 20.21
C LYS A 75 -7.41 1.99 19.62
N ASN A 76 -7.72 0.88 20.28
CA ASN A 76 -8.75 -0.07 19.86
C ASN A 76 -10.15 0.53 19.73
N ARG A 77 -10.46 1.67 20.37
CA ARG A 77 -11.75 2.34 20.16
C ARG A 77 -11.91 2.83 18.72
N MET A 78 -10.80 3.15 18.04
CA MET A 78 -10.79 3.60 16.64
C MET A 78 -10.59 2.48 15.64
N LYS A 79 -10.49 1.22 16.08
CA LYS A 79 -10.20 0.07 15.21
C LYS A 79 -11.11 -0.03 14.00
N LEU A 80 -12.43 0.05 14.22
CA LEU A 80 -13.42 -0.07 13.15
C LEU A 80 -13.27 1.07 12.14
N ILE A 81 -13.20 2.31 12.64
CA ILE A 81 -13.09 3.52 11.82
C ILE A 81 -11.79 3.49 11.01
N PHE A 82 -10.68 3.07 11.62
CA PHE A 82 -9.40 2.95 10.93
C PHE A 82 -9.43 1.88 9.84
N ASN A 83 -10.00 0.69 10.11
CA ASN A 83 -10.13 -0.36 9.08
C ASN A 83 -10.99 0.10 7.90
N ILE A 84 -12.11 0.79 8.17
CA ILE A 84 -12.97 1.39 7.12
C ILE A 84 -12.21 2.44 6.33
N TYR A 85 -11.48 3.31 7.01
CA TYR A 85 -10.65 4.33 6.38
C TYR A 85 -9.63 3.71 5.43
N VAL A 86 -8.84 2.74 5.89
CA VAL A 86 -7.82 2.08 5.06
C VAL A 86 -8.46 1.36 3.87
N ALA A 87 -9.58 0.66 4.06
CA ALA A 87 -10.33 0.04 2.97
C ALA A 87 -10.79 1.07 1.93
N ALA A 88 -11.39 2.17 2.38
CA ALA A 88 -11.85 3.26 1.52
C ALA A 88 -10.68 3.95 0.79
N SER A 89 -9.55 4.17 1.47
CA SER A 89 -8.33 4.69 0.87
C SER A 89 -7.86 3.79 -0.27
N TYR A 90 -7.83 2.47 -0.11
CA TYR A 90 -7.41 1.57 -1.19
C TYR A 90 -8.37 1.55 -2.38
N ILE A 91 -9.69 1.69 -2.15
CA ILE A 91 -10.66 1.90 -3.23
C ILE A 91 -10.37 3.22 -3.95
N LEU A 92 -10.17 4.30 -3.20
CA LEU A 92 -9.83 5.61 -3.75
C LEU A 92 -8.55 5.54 -4.60
N PHE A 93 -7.52 4.88 -4.09
CA PHE A 93 -6.25 4.69 -4.80
C PHE A 93 -6.45 3.91 -6.10
N ALA A 94 -7.30 2.87 -6.08
CA ALA A 94 -7.57 2.07 -7.28
C ALA A 94 -8.09 2.95 -8.42
N PHE A 95 -9.10 3.79 -8.17
CA PHE A 95 -9.73 4.57 -9.22
C PHE A 95 -9.03 5.90 -9.51
N ILE A 96 -8.65 6.66 -8.47
CA ILE A 96 -8.18 8.03 -8.64
C ILE A 96 -6.73 8.08 -9.17
N GLN A 97 -5.85 7.15 -8.79
CA GLN A 97 -4.46 7.12 -9.27
C GLN A 97 -4.31 6.44 -10.63
N ASN A 98 -5.18 5.48 -10.97
CA ASN A 98 -4.94 4.58 -12.12
C ASN A 98 -5.88 4.82 -13.30
N ILE A 99 -6.71 5.86 -13.24
CA ILE A 99 -7.61 6.26 -14.34
C ILE A 99 -7.26 7.69 -14.74
N ALA A 100 -7.16 7.92 -16.05
CA ALA A 100 -6.96 9.23 -16.65
C ALA A 100 -7.77 9.36 -17.94
N VAL A 101 -8.15 10.59 -18.28
CA VAL A 101 -8.65 10.92 -19.62
C VAL A 101 -7.58 11.78 -20.29
N THR A 102 -7.00 11.26 -21.37
CA THR A 102 -5.87 11.88 -22.07
C THR A 102 -6.21 12.11 -23.53
N GLU A 103 -5.62 13.14 -24.14
CA GLU A 103 -5.81 13.38 -25.57
C GLU A 103 -5.27 12.21 -26.42
N ARG A 104 -4.14 11.64 -26.01
CA ARG A 104 -3.43 10.59 -26.74
C ARG A 104 -4.15 9.23 -26.71
N TYR A 105 -4.62 8.80 -25.53
CA TYR A 105 -5.17 7.46 -25.34
C TYR A 105 -6.68 7.44 -25.00
N GLY A 106 -7.31 8.62 -24.89
CA GLY A 106 -8.69 8.74 -24.43
C GLY A 106 -8.82 8.34 -22.97
N LEU A 107 -9.85 7.56 -22.63
CA LEU A 107 -9.96 6.96 -21.30
C LEU A 107 -8.91 5.85 -21.16
N SER A 108 -7.91 6.07 -20.32
CA SER A 108 -6.81 5.14 -20.05
C SER A 108 -6.84 4.65 -18.60
N ILE A 109 -6.68 3.34 -18.40
CA ILE A 109 -6.78 2.67 -17.10
C ILE A 109 -5.59 1.71 -16.94
N VAL A 110 -4.85 1.83 -15.84
CA VAL A 110 -3.84 0.84 -15.44
C VAL A 110 -4.53 -0.33 -14.74
N THR A 111 -5.13 -1.21 -15.55
CA THR A 111 -6.03 -2.29 -15.11
C THR A 111 -5.44 -3.15 -13.98
N VAL A 112 -4.16 -3.52 -14.09
CA VAL A 112 -3.51 -4.35 -13.06
C VAL A 112 -3.46 -3.65 -11.71
N ASN A 113 -3.12 -2.36 -11.65
CA ASN A 113 -3.06 -1.61 -10.40
C ASN A 113 -4.45 -1.50 -9.78
N VAL A 114 -5.48 -1.27 -10.59
CA VAL A 114 -6.88 -1.26 -10.13
C VAL A 114 -7.22 -2.59 -9.47
N VAL A 115 -6.97 -3.72 -10.14
CA VAL A 115 -7.26 -5.05 -9.59
C VAL A 115 -6.48 -5.32 -8.30
N MET A 116 -5.19 -4.97 -8.27
CA MET A 116 -4.35 -5.15 -7.09
C MET A 116 -4.82 -4.31 -5.91
N PHE A 117 -5.11 -3.03 -6.13
CA PHE A 117 -5.54 -2.13 -5.06
C PHE A 117 -6.94 -2.49 -4.55
N LEU A 118 -7.84 -2.92 -5.43
CA LEU A 118 -9.13 -3.48 -5.04
C LEU A 118 -8.98 -4.79 -4.26
N PHE A 119 -7.98 -5.62 -4.57
CA PHE A 119 -7.72 -6.82 -3.79
C PHE A 119 -7.21 -6.49 -2.39
N VAL A 120 -6.35 -5.47 -2.24
CA VAL A 120 -5.98 -4.95 -0.92
C VAL A 120 -7.21 -4.39 -0.19
N ALA A 121 -8.03 -3.57 -0.85
CA ALA A 121 -9.26 -3.04 -0.27
C ALA A 121 -10.18 -4.16 0.21
N TYR A 122 -10.36 -5.22 -0.59
CA TYR A 122 -11.18 -6.38 -0.23
C TYR A 122 -10.71 -7.05 1.07
N VAL A 123 -9.40 -7.28 1.24
CA VAL A 123 -8.91 -7.91 2.49
C VAL A 123 -9.01 -6.99 3.70
N TRP A 124 -8.99 -5.67 3.50
CA TRP A 124 -9.28 -4.70 4.56
C TRP A 124 -10.77 -4.61 4.89
N ILE A 125 -11.66 -4.73 3.90
CA ILE A 125 -13.12 -4.84 4.12
C ILE A 125 -13.42 -6.09 4.95
N LEU A 126 -12.85 -7.25 4.59
CA LEU A 126 -12.99 -8.47 5.37
C LEU A 126 -12.48 -8.28 6.81
N GLU A 127 -11.42 -7.51 6.99
CA GLU A 127 -10.86 -7.19 8.30
C GLU A 127 -11.76 -6.25 9.11
N THR A 128 -12.51 -5.34 8.48
CA THR A 128 -13.56 -4.56 9.17
C THR A 128 -14.60 -5.46 9.85
N PHE A 129 -15.02 -6.54 9.18
CA PHE A 129 -15.99 -7.49 9.72
C PHE A 129 -15.41 -8.44 10.76
N GLN A 130 -14.16 -8.89 10.59
CA GLN A 130 -13.53 -9.85 11.51
C GLN A 130 -12.88 -9.19 12.72
N SER A 131 -12.43 -7.94 12.53
CA SER A 131 -11.87 -7.08 13.57
C SER A 131 -10.73 -7.76 14.35
N LYS A 132 -9.86 -8.50 13.66
CA LYS A 132 -8.75 -9.27 14.25
C LYS A 132 -7.54 -8.42 14.59
N ASN A 133 -7.35 -7.29 13.92
CA ASN A 133 -6.30 -6.34 14.22
C ASN A 133 -6.50 -5.78 15.63
N ASP A 134 -5.42 -5.74 16.41
CA ASP A 134 -5.32 -5.02 17.66
C ASP A 134 -4.45 -3.78 17.43
N TYR A 135 -4.91 -2.64 17.92
CA TYR A 135 -4.25 -1.33 17.86
C TYR A 135 -4.02 -0.76 19.27
N SER A 136 -3.91 -1.62 20.28
CA SER A 136 -3.61 -1.23 21.66
C SER A 136 -2.17 -0.75 21.86
N PHE A 137 -1.25 -1.11 20.95
CA PHE A 137 0.20 -0.94 21.07
C PHE A 137 0.77 -1.55 22.37
N SER A 138 0.05 -2.49 23.00
CA SER A 138 0.42 -3.11 24.28
C SER A 138 1.67 -3.97 24.18
N HIS A 139 1.88 -4.62 23.03
CA HIS A 139 3.03 -5.48 22.75
C HIS A 139 4.08 -4.80 21.86
N PHE A 140 4.22 -3.48 22.00
CA PHE A 140 5.18 -2.70 21.20
C PHE A 140 6.61 -3.25 21.35
N LYS A 141 7.25 -3.55 20.22
CA LYS A 141 8.64 -4.02 20.19
C LYS A 141 9.52 -2.98 19.50
N TRP A 142 10.48 -2.44 20.26
CA TRP A 142 11.45 -1.45 19.77
C TRP A 142 12.22 -1.87 18.51
N LYS A 143 12.40 -3.18 18.30
CA LYS A 143 13.04 -3.72 17.09
C LYS A 143 12.32 -3.37 15.78
N TYR A 144 11.06 -2.94 15.83
CA TYR A 144 10.29 -2.52 14.66
C TYR A 144 10.19 -0.98 14.52
N SER A 145 10.70 -0.21 15.50
CA SER A 145 10.58 1.25 15.51
C SER A 145 11.31 1.93 14.36
N TRP A 146 12.31 1.29 13.74
CA TRP A 146 13.02 1.82 12.57
C TRP A 146 12.10 2.08 11.37
N MET A 147 10.93 1.41 11.30
CA MET A 147 9.95 1.59 10.25
C MET A 147 9.20 2.92 10.37
N ILE A 148 9.10 3.48 11.59
CA ILE A 148 8.40 4.74 11.86
C ILE A 148 9.02 5.91 11.10
N PRO A 149 10.32 6.25 11.26
CA PRO A 149 10.90 7.37 10.53
C PRO A 149 10.84 7.17 9.01
N LEU A 150 10.96 5.93 8.54
CA LEU A 150 10.94 5.63 7.12
C LEU A 150 9.54 5.78 6.50
N ALA A 151 8.50 5.33 7.21
CA ALA A 151 7.12 5.54 6.81
C ALA A 151 6.72 7.02 6.87
N LEU A 152 7.15 7.74 7.91
CA LEU A 152 6.92 9.19 8.04
C LEU A 152 7.63 9.96 6.94
N PHE A 153 8.83 9.56 6.53
CA PHE A 153 9.53 10.17 5.41
C PHE A 153 8.74 10.05 4.09
N ALA A 154 8.22 8.86 3.76
CA ALA A 154 7.36 8.66 2.59
C ALA A 154 6.07 9.49 2.69
N TYR A 155 5.44 9.45 3.86
CA TYR A 155 4.17 10.13 4.10
C TYR A 155 4.30 11.65 4.06
N TRP A 156 5.41 12.20 4.57
CA TRP A 156 5.71 13.62 4.51
C TRP A 156 6.01 14.10 3.09
N CYS A 157 6.63 13.25 2.28
CA CYS A 157 7.00 13.54 0.89
C CYS A 157 7.82 14.84 0.72
N PRO A 158 9.02 14.93 1.33
CA PRO A 158 9.84 16.15 1.28
C PRO A 158 10.53 16.38 -0.07
N LEU A 159 10.61 15.36 -0.94
CA LEU A 159 11.34 15.43 -2.20
C LEU A 159 10.42 15.86 -3.34
N SER A 160 10.88 16.82 -4.12
CA SER A 160 10.22 17.33 -5.33
C SER A 160 11.22 17.47 -6.48
N PRO A 161 10.78 17.67 -7.73
CA PRO A 161 11.68 17.98 -8.85
C PRO A 161 12.56 19.21 -8.59
N ASN A 162 12.08 20.16 -7.76
CA ASN A 162 12.75 21.41 -7.45
C ASN A 162 13.66 21.31 -6.21
N GLY A 163 13.89 20.11 -5.70
CA GLY A 163 14.70 19.85 -4.51
C GLY A 163 13.89 19.46 -3.28
N ILE A 164 14.50 19.65 -2.09
CA ILE A 164 13.92 19.27 -0.80
C ILE A 164 13.07 20.42 -0.25
N ASN A 165 11.78 20.17 0.00
CA ASN A 165 10.89 21.12 0.66
C ASN A 165 10.53 20.61 2.05
N LEU A 166 11.07 21.27 3.08
CA LEU A 166 10.84 20.93 4.49
C LEU A 166 9.72 21.77 5.13
N ASN A 167 9.03 22.61 4.37
CA ASN A 167 7.95 23.43 4.91
C ASN A 167 6.78 22.55 5.38
N PRO A 168 6.36 22.61 6.65
CA PRO A 168 5.21 21.84 7.14
C PRO A 168 3.91 22.08 6.41
N LEU A 169 3.72 23.26 5.81
CA LEU A 169 2.53 23.56 5.01
C LEU A 169 2.53 22.79 3.69
N HIS A 170 3.69 22.43 3.15
CA HIS A 170 3.80 21.66 1.91
C HIS A 170 3.11 20.29 2.02
N PHE A 171 3.14 19.69 3.21
CA PHE A 171 2.45 18.43 3.52
C PHE A 171 0.95 18.48 3.20
N PHE A 172 0.27 19.59 3.44
CA PHE A 172 -1.17 19.73 3.19
C PHE A 172 -1.51 19.97 1.73
N HIS A 173 -0.54 20.38 0.92
CA HIS A 173 -0.75 20.66 -0.50
C HIS A 173 -0.30 19.49 -1.39
N ILE A 174 0.47 18.54 -0.86
CA ILE A 174 0.93 17.37 -1.60
C ILE A 174 -0.08 16.22 -1.56
N ASN A 175 -0.05 15.40 -2.62
CA ASN A 175 -0.93 14.25 -2.85
C ASN A 175 -0.58 12.99 -2.02
N SER A 176 0.12 13.12 -0.88
CA SER A 176 0.71 11.94 -0.24
C SER A 176 -0.32 11.04 0.44
N ALA A 177 -1.36 11.59 1.09
CA ALA A 177 -2.43 10.78 1.69
C ALA A 177 -3.30 10.06 0.65
N THR A 178 -3.34 10.56 -0.59
CA THR A 178 -4.11 9.97 -1.69
C THR A 178 -3.27 9.04 -2.55
N ALA A 179 -1.99 8.83 -2.24
CA ALA A 179 -1.05 7.99 -2.99
C ALA A 179 -0.83 6.62 -2.31
N PHE A 180 -0.93 5.53 -3.08
CA PHE A 180 -0.76 4.17 -2.57
C PHE A 180 0.63 3.97 -1.96
N CYS A 181 1.65 4.43 -2.68
CA CYS A 181 3.05 4.20 -2.34
C CYS A 181 3.49 4.92 -1.07
N LEU A 182 2.88 6.06 -0.75
CA LEU A 182 3.27 6.92 0.35
C LEU A 182 2.51 6.59 1.64
N THR A 183 1.30 6.04 1.53
CA THR A 183 0.44 5.68 2.66
C THR A 183 0.57 4.21 3.09
N THR A 184 0.77 3.28 2.16
CA THR A 184 0.92 1.84 2.46
C THR A 184 2.05 1.54 3.47
N PRO A 185 3.24 2.18 3.39
CA PRO A 185 4.30 1.95 4.38
C PRO A 185 3.85 2.31 5.80
N LEU A 186 3.00 3.34 5.95
CA LEU A 186 2.45 3.75 7.22
C LEU A 186 1.48 2.72 7.78
N PHE A 187 0.54 2.23 6.95
CA PHE A 187 -0.41 1.20 7.37
C PHE A 187 0.29 -0.10 7.78
N LEU A 188 1.27 -0.55 6.99
CA LEU A 188 2.09 -1.71 7.32
C LEU A 188 2.93 -1.51 8.58
N THR A 189 3.45 -0.31 8.81
CA THR A 189 4.17 0.02 10.04
C THR A 189 3.25 -0.08 11.25
N ILE A 190 2.06 0.53 11.20
CA ILE A 190 1.06 0.45 12.29
C ILE A 190 0.71 -1.01 12.61
N MET A 191 0.46 -1.84 11.59
CA MET A 191 0.23 -3.27 11.81
C MET A 191 1.44 -3.96 12.44
N THR A 192 2.65 -3.68 11.96
CA THR A 192 3.88 -4.32 12.46
C THR A 192 4.16 -3.99 13.93
N LEU A 193 3.89 -2.74 14.34
CA LEU A 193 4.04 -2.30 15.74
C LEU A 193 3.07 -3.01 16.70
N ASN A 194 1.97 -3.57 16.18
CA ASN A 194 0.96 -4.30 16.96
C ASN A 194 1.10 -5.83 16.87
N LEU A 195 2.21 -6.35 16.34
CA LEU A 195 2.47 -7.78 16.36
C LEU A 195 2.57 -8.33 17.80
N PRO A 196 2.03 -9.53 18.07
CA PRO A 196 1.52 -10.53 17.12
C PRO A 196 0.02 -10.44 16.79
N ASN A 197 -0.71 -9.50 17.40
CA ASN A 197 -2.18 -9.46 17.37
C ASN A 197 -2.72 -8.74 16.12
N ILE A 198 -2.39 -9.25 14.94
CA ILE A 198 -2.88 -8.69 13.68
C ILE A 198 -3.48 -9.77 12.78
N ASN A 199 -4.30 -9.33 11.83
CA ASN A 199 -4.71 -10.16 10.72
C ASN A 199 -3.54 -10.37 9.75
N VAL A 200 -2.89 -11.53 9.88
CA VAL A 200 -1.73 -11.91 9.07
C VAL A 200 -2.06 -11.97 7.57
N VAL A 201 -3.30 -12.27 7.18
CA VAL A 201 -3.69 -12.32 5.76
C VAL A 201 -3.74 -10.91 5.16
N THR A 202 -4.41 -9.98 5.84
CA THR A 202 -4.47 -8.57 5.43
C THR A 202 -3.07 -7.96 5.39
N TYR A 203 -2.26 -8.26 6.42
CA TYR A 203 -0.86 -7.84 6.49
C TYR A 203 -0.02 -8.37 5.31
N ARG A 204 -0.11 -9.68 5.02
CA ARG A 204 0.64 -10.32 3.95
C ARG A 204 0.25 -9.79 2.57
N ILE A 205 -1.05 -9.73 2.26
CA ILE A 205 -1.51 -9.33 0.93
C ILE A 205 -1.15 -7.86 0.66
N THR A 206 -1.35 -6.98 1.66
CA THR A 206 -0.94 -5.57 1.57
C THR A 206 0.57 -5.46 1.32
N ALA A 207 1.38 -6.23 2.06
CA ALA A 207 2.83 -6.23 1.91
C ALA A 207 3.29 -6.79 0.56
N LEU A 208 2.73 -7.89 0.07
CA LEU A 208 3.11 -8.47 -1.22
C LEU A 208 2.83 -7.51 -2.39
N ILE A 209 1.66 -6.86 -2.37
CA ILE A 209 1.31 -5.86 -3.40
C ILE A 209 2.20 -4.63 -3.27
N GLY A 210 2.50 -4.19 -2.03
CA GLY A 210 3.48 -3.14 -1.78
C GLY A 210 4.88 -3.46 -2.34
N VAL A 211 5.34 -4.72 -2.25
CA VAL A 211 6.60 -5.15 -2.86
C VAL A 211 6.55 -5.05 -4.37
N ILE A 212 5.50 -5.58 -5.01
CA ILE A 212 5.37 -5.56 -6.48
C ILE A 212 5.39 -4.13 -7.00
N ILE A 213 4.58 -3.24 -6.41
CA ILE A 213 4.51 -1.83 -6.80
C ILE A 213 5.82 -1.09 -6.47
N GLY A 214 6.44 -1.40 -5.33
CA GLY A 214 7.74 -0.86 -4.95
C GLY A 214 8.82 -1.19 -5.98
N LEU A 215 8.89 -2.45 -6.43
CA LEU A 215 9.83 -2.90 -7.44
C LEU A 215 9.65 -2.17 -8.78
N TYR A 216 8.40 -1.99 -9.25
CA TYR A 216 8.15 -1.22 -10.47
C TYR A 216 8.59 0.23 -10.35
N ASN A 217 8.40 0.86 -9.20
CA ASN A 217 8.84 2.24 -8.99
C ASN A 217 10.37 2.39 -8.92
N MET A 218 11.13 1.31 -8.70
CA MET A 218 12.60 1.36 -8.77
C MET A 218 13.11 1.60 -10.19
N VAL A 219 12.30 1.36 -11.23
CA VAL A 219 12.64 1.74 -12.61
C VAL A 219 12.89 3.25 -12.73
N SER A 220 12.33 4.07 -11.82
CA SER A 220 12.58 5.52 -11.77
C SER A 220 14.05 5.89 -11.55
N PHE A 221 14.89 4.98 -11.04
CA PHE A 221 16.34 5.20 -10.92
C PHE A 221 17.08 5.14 -12.26
N LEU A 222 16.47 4.56 -13.30
CA LEU A 222 17.09 4.48 -14.63
C LEU A 222 17.05 5.82 -15.38
N ASN A 223 16.21 6.76 -14.95
CA ASN A 223 16.13 8.09 -15.54
C ASN A 223 16.59 9.15 -14.51
N PRO A 224 17.66 9.92 -14.80
CA PRO A 224 18.19 10.96 -13.92
C PRO A 224 17.15 11.97 -13.43
N HIS A 225 16.14 12.26 -14.25
CA HIS A 225 15.09 13.23 -13.91
C HIS A 225 14.05 12.69 -12.93
N THR A 226 13.99 11.37 -12.70
CA THR A 226 13.02 10.73 -11.80
C THR A 226 13.65 10.07 -10.59
N VAL A 227 14.95 10.29 -10.35
CA VAL A 227 15.68 9.69 -9.21
C VAL A 227 15.04 10.06 -7.87
N PHE A 228 14.59 11.31 -7.71
CA PHE A 228 13.89 11.75 -6.50
C PHE A 228 12.64 10.92 -6.21
N LEU A 229 11.91 10.51 -7.26
CA LEU A 229 10.74 9.66 -7.16
C LEU A 229 11.14 8.25 -6.72
N GLY A 230 12.23 7.72 -7.28
CA GLY A 230 12.81 6.44 -6.85
C GLY A 230 13.15 6.43 -5.35
N ILE A 231 13.81 7.48 -4.85
CA ILE A 231 14.18 7.62 -3.43
C ILE A 231 12.93 7.62 -2.54
N LEU A 232 11.88 8.34 -2.94
CA LEU A 232 10.62 8.42 -2.19
C LEU A 232 9.90 7.06 -2.09
N HIS A 233 10.16 6.13 -3.02
CA HIS A 233 9.58 4.78 -3.03
C HIS A 233 10.41 3.73 -2.29
N ILE A 234 11.64 4.04 -1.86
CA ILE A 234 12.46 3.13 -1.04
C ILE A 234 11.72 2.67 0.24
N PRO A 235 11.05 3.57 1.01
CA PRO A 235 10.24 3.17 2.15
C PRO A 235 9.20 2.10 1.84
N LEU A 236 8.48 2.22 0.71
CA LEU A 236 7.50 1.24 0.29
C LEU A 236 8.14 -0.12 0.08
N LEU A 237 9.21 -0.18 -0.72
CA LEU A 237 9.85 -1.45 -1.05
C LEU A 237 10.43 -2.12 0.20
N THR A 238 11.17 -1.36 1.01
CA THR A 238 11.87 -1.88 2.20
C THR A 238 10.90 -2.36 3.29
N ILE A 239 9.90 -1.55 3.65
CA ILE A 239 8.87 -1.91 4.64
C ILE A 239 8.04 -3.09 4.11
N SER A 240 7.57 -3.03 2.87
CA SER A 240 6.73 -4.09 2.30
C SER A 240 7.47 -5.42 2.18
N LEU A 241 8.76 -5.41 1.82
CA LEU A 241 9.57 -6.62 1.77
C LEU A 241 9.76 -7.21 3.17
N TYR A 242 10.11 -6.38 4.15
CA TYR A 242 10.25 -6.80 5.54
C TYR A 242 8.96 -7.39 6.09
N CYS A 243 7.83 -6.70 5.89
CA CYS A 243 6.50 -7.15 6.30
C CYS A 243 6.10 -8.46 5.63
N SER A 244 6.39 -8.61 4.33
CA SER A 244 6.13 -9.84 3.57
C SER A 244 6.86 -11.02 4.21
N ILE A 245 8.17 -10.90 4.44
CA ILE A 245 8.98 -11.95 5.09
C ILE A 245 8.45 -12.26 6.50
N LEU A 246 8.14 -11.23 7.29
CA LEU A 246 7.65 -11.39 8.65
C LEU A 246 6.29 -12.10 8.69
N SER A 247 5.40 -11.83 7.72
CA SER A 247 4.09 -12.46 7.60
C SER A 247 4.15 -13.98 7.38
N TYR A 248 5.19 -14.48 6.71
CA TYR A 248 5.41 -15.92 6.53
C TYR A 248 6.00 -16.56 7.78
N LYS A 249 6.89 -15.86 8.50
CA LYS A 249 7.45 -16.33 9.77
C LYS A 249 6.38 -16.49 10.86
N ILE A 250 5.43 -15.55 10.95
CA ILE A 250 4.34 -15.61 11.94
C ILE A 250 3.46 -16.84 11.71
N GLY A 251 3.06 -17.10 10.46
CA GLY A 251 2.22 -18.26 10.12
C GLY A 251 2.92 -19.62 10.20
N GLY A 252 4.26 -19.64 10.16
CA GLY A 252 5.05 -20.85 10.41
C GLY A 252 5.04 -21.28 11.88
N ASN A 253 5.17 -20.32 12.80
CA ASN A 253 5.16 -20.60 14.24
C ASN A 253 3.81 -21.08 14.77
N THR A 254 2.69 -20.69 14.15
CA THR A 254 1.36 -21.14 14.56
C THR A 254 1.13 -22.62 14.23
N ASN A 255 1.64 -23.09 13.09
CA ASN A 255 1.57 -24.51 12.70
C ASN A 255 2.48 -25.39 13.58
N ASN A 256 3.70 -24.95 13.90
CA ASN A 256 4.59 -25.74 14.76
C ASN A 256 4.03 -25.93 16.18
N LYS A 257 3.32 -24.93 16.72
CA LYS A 257 2.62 -25.07 18.01
C LYS A 257 1.43 -26.02 17.97
N THR A 258 0.76 -26.17 16.82
CA THR A 258 -0.37 -27.11 16.70
C THR A 258 0.10 -28.55 16.56
N VAL A 259 1.20 -28.80 15.85
CA VAL A 259 1.80 -30.14 15.71
C VAL A 259 2.33 -30.67 17.06
N THR A 260 2.98 -29.83 17.87
CA THR A 260 3.50 -30.25 19.19
C THR A 260 2.42 -30.58 20.23
N VAL A 261 1.16 -30.16 20.04
CA VAL A 261 0.07 -30.46 20.99
C VAL A 261 -0.64 -31.77 20.63
N THR A 262 -0.46 -32.29 19.41
CA THR A 262 -1.12 -33.51 18.91
C THR A 262 -0.28 -34.78 19.02
N ASP A 263 0.98 -34.69 19.45
CA ASP A 263 1.89 -35.85 19.62
C ASP A 263 2.00 -36.34 21.08
N HIS A 264 1.11 -35.86 21.96
CA HIS A 264 1.05 -36.26 23.37
C HIS A 264 -0.39 -36.58 23.80
N THR A 265 -1.02 -37.55 23.14
CA THR A 265 -2.17 -38.30 23.67
C THR A 265 -2.10 -39.73 23.19
#